data_AF-A0A6I1JA31-F1
#
_entry.id   AF-A0A6I1JA31-F1
#
_cell.length_a   1.000
_cell.length_b   1.000
_cell.length_c   1.000
_cell.angle_alpha   90.00
_cell.angle_beta   90.00
_cell.angle_gamma   90.00
#
_symmetry.space_group_name_H-M   'P 1'
#
loop_
_entity.id
_entity.type
_entity.pdbx_description
1 polymer ?
#
loop_
_entity_poly.entity_id
_entity_poly.type
_entity_poly.pdbx_seq_one_letter_code
_entity_poly.pdbx_strand_id
1 'polypeptide(L)' 'MTSTSNTIRVVIPLTTAKRNGRLKILPPEDVGMRDGRAQDPHVLHAVGRAWGWR' A
#
# COMPACT_ATOMS: atom_id res chain seq x y z
N MET A 1 -31.06 -6.96 -17.94
CA MET A 1 -29.75 -7.56 -17.61
C MET A 1 -29.29 -6.94 -16.30
N THR A 2 -29.31 -7.70 -15.21
CA THR A 2 -28.88 -7.23 -13.88
C THR A 2 -27.36 -7.26 -13.80
N SER A 3 -26.73 -6.09 -13.87
CA SER A 3 -25.28 -5.93 -13.73
C SER A 3 -24.85 -6.32 -12.31
N THR A 4 -24.41 -7.56 -12.11
CA THR A 4 -23.80 -7.99 -10.85
C THR A 4 -22.46 -7.26 -10.71
N SER A 5 -22.39 -6.32 -9.78
CA SER A 5 -21.16 -5.62 -9.42
C SER A 5 -20.13 -6.64 -8.91
N ASN A 6 -19.11 -6.90 -9.71
CA ASN A 6 -18.02 -7.81 -9.38
C ASN A 6 -17.07 -7.13 -8.38
N THR A 7 -17.53 -6.95 -7.14
CA THR A 7 -16.80 -6.26 -6.09
C THR A 7 -15.93 -7.26 -5.35
N ILE A 8 -14.61 -7.18 -5.54
CA ILE A 8 -13.63 -7.97 -4.78
C ILE A 8 -13.44 -7.33 -3.40
N ARG A 9 -13.68 -8.10 -2.33
CA ARG A 9 -13.41 -7.69 -0.95
C ARG A 9 -12.07 -8.28 -0.50
N VAL A 10 -11.11 -7.42 -0.17
CA VAL A 10 -9.79 -7.82 0.33
C VAL A 10 -9.72 -7.50 1.82
N VAL A 11 -9.42 -8.50 2.65
CA VAL A 11 -9.17 -8.32 4.09
C VAL A 11 -7.67 -8.32 4.29
N ILE A 12 -7.11 -7.16 4.67
CA ILE A 12 -5.69 -7.02 5.00
C ILE A 12 -5.59 -7.08 6.52
N PRO A 13 -5.01 -8.14 7.11
CA PRO A 13 -4.79 -8.19 8.55
C PRO A 13 -3.75 -7.13 8.92
N LEU A 14 -4.17 -6.12 9.69
CA LEU A 14 -3.28 -5.12 10.24
C LEU A 14 -2.94 -5.49 11.69
N THR A 15 -1.66 -5.56 12.01
CA THR A 15 -1.20 -5.69 13.40
C THR A 15 -1.33 -4.33 14.08
N THR A 16 -2.23 -4.22 15.06
CA THR A 16 -2.36 -2.99 15.84
C THR A 16 -1.38 -3.00 16.99
N ALA A 17 -0.54 -1.97 17.11
CA ALA A 17 0.35 -1.82 18.26
C ALA A 17 0.06 -0.52 19.00
N LYS A 18 0.21 -0.56 20.34
CA LYS A 18 0.12 0.62 21.19
C LYS A 18 1.52 1.15 21.46
N ARG A 19 1.86 2.32 20.91
CA ARG A 19 3.11 3.04 21.24
C ARG A 19 2.72 4.30 22.02
N ASN A 20 3.13 4.39 23.29
CA ASN A 20 2.89 5.53 24.18
C ASN A 20 1.40 5.91 24.32
N GLY A 21 0.52 4.91 24.52
CA GLY A 21 -0.92 5.13 24.71
C GLY A 21 -1.73 5.46 23.45
N ARG A 22 -1.07 5.76 22.32
CA ARG A 22 -1.72 6.03 21.04
C ARG A 22 -1.73 4.78 20.17
N LEU A 23 -2.91 4.43 19.66
CA LEU A 23 -3.06 3.34 18.70
C LEU A 23 -2.36 3.75 17.39
N LYS A 24 -1.38 2.95 16.96
CA LYS A 24 -0.74 3.08 15.66
C LYS A 24 -0.85 1.76 14.92
N ILE A 25 -1.20 1.84 13.64
CA ILE A 25 -1.08 0.71 12.72
C ILE A 25 0.43 0.56 12.49
N LEU A 26 0.99 -0.60 12.87
CA LEU A 26 2.38 -0.91 12.61
C LEU A 26 2.46 -2.00 11.54
N PRO A 27 3.55 -2.04 10.76
CA PRO A 27 3.84 -3.21 9.94
C PRO A 27 3.97 -4.46 10.83
N PRO A 28 3.58 -5.64 10.32
CA PRO A 28 3.85 -6.92 10.99
C PRO A 28 5.34 -7.09 11.30
N GLU A 29 5.66 -7.79 12.39
CA GLU A 29 7.04 -7.96 12.88
C GLU A 29 7.95 -8.67 11.85
N ASP A 30 7.37 -9.58 11.06
CA ASP A 30 8.07 -10.32 10.00
C ASP A 30 8.13 -9.56 8.65
N VAL A 31 7.57 -8.35 8.57
CA VAL A 31 7.92 -7.42 7.49
C VAL A 31 9.29 -6.87 7.86
N GLY A 32 10.31 -7.72 7.69
CA GLY A 32 11.70 -7.31 7.66
C GLY A 32 11.73 -6.04 6.83
N MET A 33 12.23 -4.97 7.46
CA MET A 33 12.39 -3.63 6.90
C MET A 33 12.71 -3.85 5.43
N ARG A 34 11.71 -3.71 4.54
CA ARG A 34 11.94 -3.99 3.12
C ARG A 34 13.08 -3.04 2.83
N ASP A 35 14.28 -3.56 2.63
CA ASP A 35 15.45 -2.77 2.32
C ASP A 35 15.04 -2.08 1.06
N GLY A 36 14.54 -0.87 1.27
CA GLY A 36 13.90 -0.11 0.25
C GLY A 36 15.06 0.20 -0.65
N ARG A 37 15.18 -0.55 -1.75
CA ARG A 37 15.59 0.09 -2.98
C ARG A 37 14.62 1.25 -3.09
N ALA A 38 15.06 2.41 -2.59
CA ALA A 38 14.34 3.65 -2.71
C ALA A 38 14.03 3.71 -4.20
N GLN A 39 12.74 3.61 -4.54
CA GLN A 39 12.34 3.61 -5.93
C GLN A 39 12.93 4.88 -6.52
N ASP A 40 13.72 4.74 -7.58
CA ASP A 40 14.41 5.88 -8.16
C ASP A 40 13.36 6.95 -8.47
N PRO A 41 13.54 8.20 -8.00
CA PRO A 41 12.52 9.24 -8.09
C PRO A 41 11.97 9.43 -9.51
N HIS A 42 12.77 9.09 -10.54
CA HIS A 42 12.39 9.27 -11.94
C HIS A 42 11.51 8.13 -12.47
N VAL A 43 11.48 6.96 -11.83
CA VAL A 43 10.71 5.80 -12.31
C VAL A 43 9.21 6.07 -12.23
N LEU A 44 8.72 6.59 -11.11
CA LEU A 44 7.30 6.94 -10.96
C LEU A 44 6.90 8.07 -11.91
N HIS A 45 7.79 9.04 -12.12
CA HIS A 45 7.57 10.13 -13.06
C HIS A 45 7.50 9.64 -14.52
N ALA A 46 8.38 8.73 -14.93
CA ALA A 46 8.39 8.13 -16.26
C ALA A 46 7.12 7.30 -16.53
N VAL A 47 6.68 6.52 -15.54
CA VAL A 47 5.43 5.73 -15.64
C VAL A 47 4.20 6.65 -15.77
N GLY A 48 4.11 7.69 -14.93
CA GLY A 48 3.03 8.69 -15.03
C GLY A 48 2.97 9.37 -16.39
N ARG A 49 4.13 9.75 -16.94
CA ARG A 49 4.22 10.34 -18.30
C ARG A 49 3.81 9.36 -19.39
N ALA A 50 4.22 8.10 -19.32
CA ALA A 50 3.88 7.08 -20.30
C ALA A 50 2.37 6.74 -20.33
N TRP A 51 1.69 6.89 -19.19
CA TRP A 51 0.24 6.70 -19.08
C TRP A 51 -0.59 7.98 -19.28
N GLY A 52 0.06 9.11 -19.62
CA GLY A 52 -0.62 10.37 -19.89
C GLY A 52 -1.23 11.03 -18.64
N TRP A 53 -0.76 10.66 -17.45
CA TRP A 53 -1.16 11.31 -16.20
C TRP A 53 -0.53 12.71 -16.17
N ARG A 54 -1.37 13.73 -15.93
CA ARG A 54 -0.98 15.14 -15.79
C ARG A 54 -1.08 15.57 -14.33
#